data_AF-A0A0H5DGU0-F1
#
_entry.id   AF-A0A0H5DGU0-F1
#
_cell.length_a   1.000
_cell.length_b   1.000
_cell.length_c   1.000
_cell.angle_alpha   90.00
_cell.angle_beta   90.00
_cell.angle_gamma   90.00
#
_symmetry.space_group_name_H-M   'P 1'
#
loop_
_entity.id
_entity.type
_entity.pdbx_description
1 polymer ?
#
loop_
_entity_poly.entity_id
_entity_poly.type
_entity_poly.pdbx_seq_one_letter_code
_entity_poly.pdbx_strand_id
1 'polypeptide(L)' 'MGYSILGLIILIADIYAIYQVLTSGASTAAKLIWTLVILLLPVIGLIAWLVAGPRGGAARI' A
#
# COMPACT_ATOMS: atom_id res chain seq x y z
N MET A 1 14.63 -24.02 6.63
CA MET A 1 14.29 -22.98 5.63
C MET A 1 13.99 -21.70 6.40
N GLY A 2 14.89 -20.72 6.37
CA GLY A 2 14.75 -19.49 7.15
C GLY A 2 13.78 -18.51 6.49
N TYR A 3 12.87 -17.92 7.25
CA TYR A 3 12.02 -16.84 6.78
C TYR A 3 12.86 -15.60 6.48
N SER A 4 12.67 -15.00 5.30
CA SER A 4 13.31 -13.73 4.97
C SER A 4 12.61 -12.61 5.73
N ILE A 5 13.26 -12.11 6.78
CA ILE A 5 12.77 -10.99 7.61
C ILE A 5 12.43 -9.78 6.73
N LEU A 6 13.26 -9.52 5.71
CA LEU A 6 13.03 -8.42 4.76
C LEU A 6 11.71 -8.61 3.97
N GLY A 7 11.43 -9.83 3.51
CA GLY A 7 10.19 -10.13 2.81
C GLY A 7 8.96 -9.95 3.70
N LEU A 8 9.06 -10.31 4.98
CA LEU A 8 7.98 -10.09 5.96
C LEU A 8 7.74 -8.60 6.22
N ILE A 9 8.80 -7.80 6.31
CA ILE A 9 8.67 -6.33 6.47
C ILE A 9 7.95 -5.72 5.27
N ILE A 10 8.34 -6.11 4.04
CA ILE A 10 7.70 -5.63 2.81
C ILE A 10 6.22 -6.03 2.81
N LEU A 11 5.89 -7.28 3.13
CA LEU A 11 4.52 -7.75 3.18
C LEU A 11 3.65 -6.96 4.17
N ILE A 12 4.15 -6.67 5.36
CA ILE A 12 3.44 -5.86 6.36
C ILE A 12 3.22 -4.44 5.83
N ALA A 13 4.22 -3.86 5.19
CA ALA A 13 4.13 -2.53 4.61
C ALA A 13 3.14 -2.47 3.43
N ASP A 14 3.08 -3.50 2.59
CA ASP A 14 2.10 -3.61 1.50
C ASP A 14 0.67 -3.68 2.02
N ILE A 15 0.42 -4.48 3.07
CA ILE A 15 -0.91 -4.55 3.71
C ILE A 15 -1.32 -3.16 4.23
N TYR A 16 -0.40 -2.46 4.89
CA TYR A 16 -0.64 -1.11 5.38
C TYR A 16 -0.93 -0.12 4.25
N ALA A 17 -0.15 -0.16 3.16
CA ALA A 17 -0.35 0.68 2.00
C ALA A 17 -1.72 0.42 1.35
N ILE A 18 -2.10 -0.83 1.17
CA ILE A 18 -3.41 -1.21 0.62
C ILE A 18 -4.54 -0.74 1.53
N TYR A 19 -4.42 -0.93 2.84
CA TYR A 19 -5.40 -0.41 3.80
C TYR A 19 -5.61 1.10 3.65
N GLN A 20 -4.52 1.87 3.53
CA GLN A 20 -4.57 3.32 3.33
C GLN A 20 -5.20 3.70 1.98
N VAL A 21 -4.89 2.97 0.91
CA VAL A 21 -5.52 3.16 -0.40
C VAL A 21 -7.02 2.93 -0.31
N LEU A 22 -7.45 1.82 0.29
CA LEU A 22 -8.87 1.44 0.36
C LEU A 22 -9.70 2.37 1.24
N THR A 23 -9.12 2.89 2.33
CA THR A 23 -9.78 3.83 3.25
C THR A 23 -9.66 5.30 2.83
N SER A 24 -8.85 5.61 1.81
CA SER A 24 -8.74 6.97 1.29
C SER A 24 -10.02 7.49 0.62
N GLY A 25 -10.11 8.81 0.47
CA GLY A 25 -11.14 9.48 -0.33
C GLY A 25 -10.91 9.42 -1.85
N ALA A 26 -9.94 8.63 -2.33
CA ALA A 26 -9.65 8.51 -3.75
C ALA A 26 -10.79 7.81 -4.52
N SER A 27 -10.88 8.07 -5.83
CA SER A 27 -11.86 7.40 -6.69
C SER A 27 -11.64 5.87 -6.74
N THR A 28 -12.68 5.11 -7.04
CA THR A 28 -12.60 3.64 -7.15
C THR A 28 -11.54 3.19 -8.15
N ALA A 29 -11.43 3.87 -9.29
CA ALA A 29 -10.40 3.58 -10.30
C ALA A 29 -8.98 3.79 -9.75
N ALA A 30 -8.75 4.89 -9.03
CA ALA A 30 -7.45 5.15 -8.40
C ALA A 30 -7.12 4.08 -7.34
N LYS A 31 -8.08 3.67 -6.52
CA LYS A 31 -7.89 2.59 -5.53
C LYS A 31 -7.49 1.27 -6.19
N LEU A 32 -8.16 0.91 -7.29
CA LEU A 32 -7.85 -0.26 -8.09
C LEU A 32 -6.41 -0.22 -8.64
N ILE A 33 -6.04 0.90 -9.29
CA ILE A 33 -4.71 1.06 -9.88
C ILE A 33 -3.63 0.95 -8.79
N TRP A 34 -3.77 1.68 -7.68
CA TRP A 34 -2.78 1.65 -6.61
C TRP A 34 -2.67 0.27 -5.94
N THR A 35 -3.80 -0.41 -5.72
CA THR A 35 -3.79 -1.76 -5.15
C THR A 35 -3.08 -2.74 -6.08
N LEU A 36 -3.35 -2.68 -7.40
CA LEU A 36 -2.69 -3.52 -8.39
C LEU A 36 -1.18 -3.23 -8.48
N VAL A 37 -0.78 -1.96 -8.46
CA VAL A 37 0.63 -1.56 -8.48
C VAL A 37 1.37 -2.11 -7.27
N ILE A 38 0.82 -2.00 -6.07
CA ILE A 38 1.44 -2.52 -4.83
C ILE A 38 1.53 -4.06 -4.88
N LEU A 39 0.45 -4.75 -5.26
CA LEU A 39 0.43 -6.22 -5.28
C LEU A 39 1.34 -6.84 -6.34
N LEU A 40 1.40 -6.25 -7.53
CA LEU A 40 2.19 -6.77 -8.65
C LEU A 40 3.66 -6.38 -8.56
N LEU A 41 3.95 -5.23 -7.94
CA LEU A 41 5.30 -4.69 -7.77
C LEU A 41 5.52 -4.34 -6.29
N PRO A 42 5.79 -5.30 -5.39
CA PRO A 42 5.82 -5.06 -3.95
C PRO A 42 6.76 -3.92 -3.55
N VAL A 43 8.03 -4.00 -3.94
CA VAL A 43 9.04 -2.99 -3.56
C VAL A 43 8.79 -1.65 -4.27
N ILE A 44 8.62 -1.67 -5.59
CA ILE A 44 8.50 -0.44 -6.39
C ILE A 44 7.16 0.23 -6.15
N GLY A 45 6.08 -0.55 -6.10
CA GLY A 45 4.73 -0.09 -5.82
C GLY A 45 4.59 0.48 -4.42
N LEU A 46 5.22 -0.13 -3.41
CA LEU A 46 5.31 0.44 -2.07
C LEU A 46 6.07 1.78 -2.06
N ILE A 47 7.22 1.88 -2.73
CA ILE A 47 7.99 3.13 -2.84
C ILE A 47 7.16 4.21 -3.55
N ALA A 48 6.51 3.87 -4.67
CA ALA A 48 5.65 4.80 -5.40
C ALA A 48 4.49 5.27 -4.54
N TRP A 49 3.88 4.37 -3.76
CA TRP A 49 2.79 4.70 -2.85
C TRP A 49 3.26 5.61 -1.70
N LEU A 50 4.47 5.43 -1.19
CA LEU A 50 5.01 6.32 -0.16
C LEU A 50 5.09 7.77 -0.64
N VAL A 51 5.43 7.98 -1.92
CA VAL A 51 5.60 9.31 -2.53
C VAL A 51 4.27 9.93 -2.99
N ALA A 52 3.41 9.16 -3.65
CA ALA A 52 2.23 9.68 -4.35
C ALA A 52 0.93 8.91 -4.06
N GLY A 53 1.00 7.91 -3.18
CA GLY A 53 -0.13 7.05 -2.85
C GLY A 53 -1.21 7.77 -2.06
N PRO A 54 -2.50 7.48 -2.32
CA PRO A 54 -3.60 8.03 -1.57
C PRO A 54 -3.59 7.47 -0.14
N ARG A 55 -3.82 8.35 0.83
CA ARG A 55 -3.82 8.03 2.26
C ARG A 55 -5.22 8.24 2.82
N GLY A 56 -5.65 7.34 3.72
CA GLY A 56 -6.80 7.57 4.57
C GLY A 56 -6.63 8.87 5.34
N GLY A 57 -7.67 9.69 5.42
CA GLY A 57 -7.66 10.85 6.31
C GLY A 57 -7.44 10.36 7.75
N ALA A 58 -6.65 11.09 8.54
CA ALA A 58 -6.52 10.79 9.96
C ALA A 58 -7.92 10.76 10.58
N ALA A 59 -8.24 9.71 11.34
CA ALA A 59 -9.47 9.64 12.10
C ALA A 59 -9.51 10.84 13.04
N ARG A 60 -10.30 11.85 12.68
CA ARG A 60 -10.64 12.96 13.56
C ARG A 60 -11.63 12.42 14.58
N ILE A 61 -11.12 12.06 15.75
CA ILE A 61 -11.92 11.83 16.96
C ILE A 61 -12.43 13.15 17.52
#